data_AF-H8GEV5-F1
#
_entry.id   AF-H8GEV5-F1
#
_cell.length_a   1.000
_cell.length_b   1.000
_cell.length_c   1.000
_cell.angle_alpha   90.00
_cell.angle_beta   90.00
_cell.angle_gamma   90.00
#
_symmetry.space_group_name_H-M   'P 1'
#
loop_
_entity.id
_entity.type
_entity.pdbx_description
1 polymer ?
#
loop_
_entity_poly.entity_id
_entity_poly.type
_entity_poly.pdbx_seq_one_letter_code
_entity_poly.pdbx_strand_id
1 'polypeptide(L)' 'MVSHKLLKQAAKRTGYRPELLSAPIMLIIRRHRKGHSPGQIAAFLRDWYGEDNLITDQAFVDWVLTHAGRR' A
#
# COMPACT_ATOMS: atom_id res chain seq x y z
N MET A 1 8.32 8.26 6.43
CA MET A 1 7.07 8.98 6.74
C MET A 1 6.19 8.98 5.49
N VAL A 2 4.95 8.51 5.59
CA VAL A 2 3.99 8.49 4.47
C VAL A 2 3.42 9.90 4.32
N SER A 3 3.29 10.41 3.09
CA SER A 3 2.76 11.77 2.89
C SER A 3 1.26 11.80 3.20
N HIS A 4 0.80 12.88 3.84
CA HIS A 4 -0.63 13.07 4.14
C HIS A 4 -1.48 13.07 2.86
N LYS A 5 -0.91 13.56 1.74
CA LYS A 5 -1.53 13.52 0.40
C LYS A 5 -1.76 12.08 -0.07
N LEU A 6 -0.76 11.20 0.07
CA LEU A 6 -0.88 9.79 -0.32
C LEU A 6 -1.94 9.08 0.53
N LEU A 7 -1.99 9.34 1.85
CA LEU A 7 -3.01 8.77 2.73
C LEU A 7 -4.43 9.20 2.33
N LYS A 8 -4.64 10.50 2.06
CA LYS A 8 -5.95 11.00 1.58
C LYS A 8 -6.36 10.36 0.26
N GLN A 9 -5.44 10.20 -0.68
CA GLN A 9 -5.73 9.56 -1.96
C GLN A 9 -6.04 8.06 -1.79
N ALA A 10 -5.29 7.36 -0.94
CA ALA A 10 -5.51 5.95 -0.66
C ALA A 10 -6.86 5.73 0.06
N ALA A 11 -7.22 6.59 1.00
CA ALA A 11 -8.52 6.59 1.67
C ALA A 11 -9.67 6.77 0.67
N LYS A 12 -9.54 7.73 -0.26
CA LYS A 12 -10.54 7.94 -1.33
C LYS A 12 -10.67 6.71 -2.25
N ARG A 13 -9.57 6.00 -2.54
CA ARG A 13 -9.56 4.84 -3.44
C ARG A 13 -10.18 3.60 -2.80
N THR A 14 -9.97 3.40 -1.50
CA THR A 14 -10.34 2.16 -0.80
C THR A 14 -11.58 2.30 0.08
N GLY A 15 -12.01 3.53 0.37
CA GLY A 15 -13.06 3.80 1.36
C GLY A 15 -12.60 3.66 2.81
N TYR A 16 -11.36 3.23 3.06
CA TYR A 16 -10.83 3.09 4.42
C TYR A 16 -10.47 4.43 5.05
N ARG A 17 -10.46 4.44 6.38
CA ARG A 17 -9.99 5.58 7.16
C ARG A 17 -8.47 5.76 6.97
N PRO A 18 -7.95 7.00 6.81
CA PRO A 18 -6.53 7.26 6.60
C PRO A 18 -5.60 6.63 7.65
N GLU A 19 -6.06 6.53 8.90
CA GLU A 19 -5.29 5.98 10.02
C GLU A 19 -5.00 4.48 9.82
N LEU A 20 -5.95 3.75 9.21
CA LEU A 20 -5.83 2.32 8.91
C LEU A 20 -4.88 2.04 7.74
N LEU A 21 -4.62 3.04 6.90
CA LEU A 21 -3.80 2.91 5.70
C LEU A 21 -2.33 3.25 5.92
N SER A 22 -2.00 3.94 7.02
CA SER A 22 -0.62 4.36 7.31
C SER A 22 0.34 3.17 7.43
N ALA A 23 -0.04 2.16 8.22
CA ALA A 23 0.76 0.95 8.41
C ALA A 23 0.96 0.13 7.13
N PRO A 24 -0.09 -0.27 6.37
CA PRO A 24 0.09 -1.06 5.16
C PRO A 24 0.86 -0.30 4.07
N ILE A 25 0.64 1.00 3.89
CA ILE A 25 1.40 1.81 2.91
C ILE A 25 2.87 1.89 3.30
N MET A 26 3.18 2.07 4.59
CA MET A 26 4.56 2.04 5.06
C MET A 26 5.22 0.68 4.81
N LEU A 27 4.47 -0.40 4.98
CA LEU A 27 4.93 -1.76 4.74
C LEU A 27 5.24 -2.01 3.26
N ILE A 28 4.38 -1.54 2.35
CA ILE A 28 4.59 -1.58 0.90
C ILE A 28 5.91 -0.90 0.54
N ILE A 29 6.09 0.35 0.98
CA ILE A 29 7.29 1.13 0.67
C ILE A 29 8.54 0.45 1.23
N ARG A 30 8.47 -0.08 2.46
CA ARG A 30 9.60 -0.76 3.10
C ARG A 30 10.00 -2.03 2.35
N ARG A 31 9.05 -2.84 1.90
CA ARG A 31 9.36 -4.07 1.15
C ARG A 31 9.89 -3.80 -0.24
N HIS A 32 9.35 -2.80 -0.93
CA HIS A 32 9.88 -2.40 -2.23
C HIS A 32 11.34 -1.93 -2.13
N ARG A 33 11.69 -1.17 -1.08
CA ARG A 33 13.10 -0.81 -0.80
C ARG A 33 14.01 -2.01 -0.51
N LYS A 34 13.45 -3.15 -0.10
CA LYS A 34 14.17 -4.42 0.07
C LYS A 34 14.25 -5.23 -1.23
N GLY A 35 13.81 -4.67 -2.37
CA GLY A 35 13.85 -5.33 -3.68
C GLY A 35 12.69 -6.29 -3.96
N HIS A 36 11.62 -6.28 -3.16
CA HIS A 36 10.45 -7.12 -3.43
C HIS A 36 9.63 -6.53 -4.57
N SER A 37 9.15 -7.39 -5.46
CA SER A 37 8.24 -6.99 -6.53
C SER A 37 6.84 -6.66 -5.99
N PRO A 38 6.03 -5.88 -6.72
CA PRO A 38 4.64 -5.57 -6.34
C PRO A 38 3.79 -6.82 -6.06
N GLY A 39 3.93 -7.87 -6.87
CA GLY A 39 3.24 -9.15 -6.67
C GLY A 39 3.64 -9.87 -5.37
N GLN A 40 4.94 -9.87 -5.03
CA GLN A 40 5.42 -10.44 -3.77
C GLN A 40 4.90 -9.66 -2.55
N ILE A 41 4.82 -8.33 -2.67
CA ILE A 41 4.27 -7.46 -1.62
C ILE A 41 2.77 -7.72 -1.45
N ALA A 42 2.03 -7.82 -2.55
CA ALA A 42 0.60 -8.13 -2.55
C ALA A 42 0.31 -9.50 -1.92
N ALA A 43 1.06 -10.54 -2.28
CA ALA A 43 0.97 -11.86 -1.65
C ALA A 43 1.23 -11.79 -0.14
N PHE A 44 2.31 -11.12 0.27
CA PHE A 44 2.59 -10.92 1.69
C PHE A 44 1.44 -10.20 2.42
N LEU A 45 0.85 -9.18 1.80
CA LEU A 45 -0.24 -8.42 2.41
C LEU A 45 -1.50 -9.27 2.55
N ARG A 46 -1.79 -10.16 1.59
CA ARG A 46 -2.89 -11.13 1.67
C ARG A 46 -2.73 -12.05 2.88
N ASP A 47 -1.52 -12.56 3.12
CA ASP A 47 -1.25 -13.43 4.28
C ASP A 47 -1.48 -12.72 5.62
N TRP A 48 -1.29 -11.39 5.67
CA TRP A 48 -1.42 -10.60 6.90
C TRP A 48 -2.81 -9.99 7.13
N TYR A 49 -3.47 -9.56 6.05
CA TYR A 49 -4.71 -8.78 6.12
C TYR A 49 -5.94 -9.52 5.59
N GLY A 50 -5.76 -10.72 5.05
CA GLY A 50 -6.81 -11.50 4.39
C GLY A 50 -6.94 -11.18 2.91
N GLU A 51 -7.49 -12.12 2.15
CA GLU A 51 -7.59 -12.07 0.69
C GLU A 51 -8.59 -11.03 0.18
N ASP A 52 -9.63 -10.72 0.96
CA ASP A 52 -10.73 -9.82 0.57
C ASP A 52 -10.44 -8.32 0.76
N ASN A 53 -9.20 -7.97 1.11
CA ASN A 53 -8.87 -6.59 1.43
C ASN A 53 -8.29 -5.85 0.22
N LEU A 54 -8.89 -4.73 -0.16
CA LEU A 54 -8.49 -3.92 -1.32
C LEU A 54 -7.02 -3.46 -1.27
N ILE A 55 -6.40 -3.39 -0.08
CA ILE A 55 -4.99 -3.01 0.08
C ILE A 55 -4.01 -4.11 -0.34
N THR A 56 -4.50 -5.35 -0.47
CA THR A 56 -3.69 -6.52 -0.81
C THR A 56 -3.68 -6.83 -2.29
N ASP A 57 -4.48 -6.11 -3.08
CA ASP A 57 -4.45 -6.16 -4.54
C ASP A 57 -3.12 -5.61 -5.05
N GLN A 58 -2.50 -6.33 -6.00
CA GLN A 58 -1.30 -5.89 -6.67
C GLN A 58 -1.50 -4.53 -7.34
N ALA A 59 -2.66 -4.26 -7.93
CA ALA A 59 -2.95 -2.96 -8.55
C ALA A 59 -2.91 -1.80 -7.53
N PHE A 60 -3.32 -2.05 -6.29
CA PHE A 60 -3.18 -1.07 -5.21
C PHE A 60 -1.72 -0.87 -4.81
N VAL A 61 -0.94 -1.95 -4.68
CA VAL A 61 0.50 -1.89 -4.38
C VAL A 61 1.25 -1.08 -5.44
N ASP A 62 1.03 -1.37 -6.73
CA ASP A 62 1.63 -0.64 -7.86
C ASP A 62 1.27 0.84 -7.84
N TRP A 63 0.01 1.15 -7.56
CA TRP A 63 -0.47 2.52 -7.44
C TRP A 63 0.24 3.25 -6.29
N VAL A 64 0.39 2.61 -5.12
CA VAL A 64 1.10 3.18 -3.96
C VAL A 64 2.56 3.49 -4.31
N LEU A 65 3.27 2.56 -4.96
CA LEU A 65 4.68 2.73 -5.30
C LEU A 65 4.89 3.87 -6.30
N THR A 66 4.01 4.00 -7.28
CA THR A 66 4.02 5.11 -8.25
C THR A 66 3.87 6.48 -7.58
N HIS A 67 3.00 6.58 -6.56
CA HIS A 67 2.73 7.84 -5.87
C HIS A 67 3.70 8.13 -4.71
N ALA A 68 4.32 7.09 -4.14
CA ALA A 68 5.35 7.22 -3.12
C ALA A 68 6.71 7.62 -3.70
N GLY A 69 6.99 7.27 -4.95
CA GLY A 69 8.24 7.60 -5.67
C GLY A 69 8.28 8.99 -6.31
N ARG A 70 7.12 9.62 -6.56
CA ARG A 70 7.04 11.02 -7.01
C ARG A 70 7.32 11.97 -5.84
N ARG A 71 8.60 12.24 -5.60
CA ARG A 71 9.08 13.38 -4.81
C ARG A 71 9.76 14.38 -5.72
#